data_AF-A0AAU2RBB9-F1
#
_entry.id   AF-A0AAU2RBB9-F1
#
_cell.length_a   1.000
_cell.length_b   1.000
_cell.length_c   1.000
_cell.angle_alpha   90.00
_cell.angle_beta   90.00
_cell.angle_gamma   90.00
#
_symmetry.space_group_name_H-M   'P 1'
#
loop_
_entity.id
_entity.type
_entity.pdbx_description
1 polymer ?
#
loop_
_entity_poly.entity_id
_entity_poly.type
_entity_poly.pdbx_seq_one_letter_code
_entity_poly.pdbx_strand_id
1 'polypeptide(L)'
;MATAGHDGPAQTTEDTCLVTTCGRRIAVRCLRLAPADRPITRVTLDVGQDQGGEPGVWAALTADEARDLARLLLVHAGLAERGTAALGPPRKSGPSF
;
A
#
# COMPACT_ATOMS: atom_id res chain seq x y z
N MET A 1 -28.93 -4.35 -9.92
CA MET A 1 -27.71 -5.02 -10.40
C MET A 1 -26.71 -5.04 -9.27
N ALA A 2 -26.42 -6.21 -8.71
CA ALA A 2 -25.53 -6.40 -7.57
C ALA A 2 -24.17 -6.89 -8.10
N THR A 3 -23.10 -6.13 -7.88
CA THR A 3 -21.73 -6.62 -8.12
C THR A 3 -21.18 -7.17 -6.81
N ALA A 4 -21.21 -8.50 -6.70
CA ALA A 4 -20.60 -9.25 -5.63
C ALA A 4 -19.08 -9.28 -5.76
N GLY A 5 -18.41 -9.18 -4.61
CA GLY A 5 -17.24 -9.97 -4.25
C GLY A 5 -15.91 -9.64 -4.92
N HIS A 6 -15.01 -9.04 -4.15
CA HIS A 6 -13.67 -9.60 -3.98
C HIS A 6 -13.26 -9.39 -2.53
N ASP A 7 -13.60 -10.38 -1.70
CA ASP A 7 -12.98 -10.65 -0.42
C ASP A 7 -11.54 -11.08 -0.73
N GLY A 8 -10.64 -10.11 -0.87
CA GLY A 8 -9.21 -10.37 -0.89
C GLY A 8 -8.81 -10.91 0.48
N PRO A 9 -7.91 -11.91 0.56
CA PRO A 9 -7.58 -12.56 1.82
C PRO A 9 -7.24 -11.49 2.86
N ALA A 10 -7.82 -11.62 4.05
CA ALA A 10 -7.52 -10.81 5.21
C ALA A 10 -6.00 -10.87 5.45
N GLN A 11 -5.28 -9.93 4.84
CA GLN A 11 -3.87 -9.70 5.09
C GLN A 11 -3.81 -9.32 6.55
N THR A 12 -3.10 -10.14 7.33
CA THR A 12 -2.85 -9.98 8.76
C THR A 12 -2.69 -8.50 9.08
N THR A 13 -3.75 -7.92 9.64
CA THR A 13 -3.94 -6.46 9.74
C THR A 13 -2.97 -5.84 10.77
N GLU A 14 -2.21 -6.68 11.46
CA GLU A 14 -1.26 -6.28 12.50
C GLU A 14 0.10 -5.86 11.94
N ASP A 15 0.54 -6.33 10.76
CA ASP A 15 1.87 -5.99 10.19
C ASP A 15 1.84 -4.72 9.32
N THR A 16 0.70 -4.02 9.28
CA THR A 16 0.44 -2.89 8.36
C THR A 16 0.24 -1.56 9.08
N CYS A 17 0.31 -1.54 10.41
CA CYS A 17 -0.04 -0.39 11.23
C CYS A 17 1.03 -0.12 12.30
N LEU A 18 1.44 1.15 12.41
CA LEU A 18 2.28 1.69 13.48
C LEU A 18 1.40 2.59 14.37
N VAL A 19 1.53 2.41 15.69
CA VAL A 19 0.95 3.34 16.67
C VAL A 19 2.08 4.20 17.21
N THR A 20 1.99 5.52 17.02
CA THR A 20 2.95 6.47 17.58
C THR A 20 2.73 6.62 19.08
N THR A 21 3.76 7.05 19.78
CA THR A 21 3.74 7.44 21.19
C THR A 21 2.70 8.52 21.51
N CYS A 22 2.36 9.38 20.56
CA CYS A 22 1.26 10.35 20.69
C CYS A 22 -0.14 9.76 20.42
N GLY A 23 -0.25 8.43 20.27
CA GLY A 23 -1.51 7.70 20.13
C GLY A 23 -2.10 7.72 18.72
N ARG A 24 -1.36 8.22 17.72
CA ARG A 24 -1.81 8.24 16.32
C ARG A 24 -1.55 6.89 15.68
N ARG A 25 -2.56 6.37 14.99
CA ARG A 25 -2.44 5.16 14.18
C ARG A 25 -2.10 5.54 12.75
N ILE A 26 -1.01 5.00 12.24
CA ILE A 26 -0.54 5.19 10.87
C ILE A 26 -0.56 3.82 10.19
N ALA A 27 -1.32 3.68 9.12
CA ALA A 27 -1.43 2.43 8.37
C ALA A 27 -0.88 2.59 6.95
N VAL A 28 -0.16 1.56 6.48
CA VAL A 28 0.34 1.47 5.11
C VAL A 28 -0.43 0.36 4.41
N ARG A 29 -0.84 0.56 3.16
CA ARG A 29 -1.46 -0.50 2.36
C ARG A 29 -1.11 -0.36 0.88
N CYS A 30 -1.18 -1.46 0.15
CA CYS A 30 -1.14 -1.43 -1.31
C CYS A 30 -2.56 -1.31 -1.86
N LEU A 31 -2.82 -0.27 -2.65
CA LEU A 31 -4.06 -0.09 -3.39
C LEU A 31 -3.83 -0.42 -4.86
N ARG A 32 -4.64 -1.33 -5.40
CA ARG A 32 -4.68 -1.59 -6.84
C ARG A 32 -5.80 -0.77 -7.45
N LEU A 33 -5.43 0.20 -8.27
CA LEU A 33 -6.34 1.03 -9.04
C LEU A 33 -6.51 0.40 -10.43
N ALA A 34 -7.74 0.02 -10.76
CA ALA A 34 -8.06 -0.44 -12.10
C ALA A 34 -8.32 0.76 -13.02
N PRO A 35 -7.64 0.80 -14.18
CA PRO A 35 -8.33 1.06 -15.43
C PRO A 35 -8.21 -0.17 -16.34
N ALA A 36 -9.17 -0.30 -17.25
CA ALA A 36 -9.49 -1.49 -18.06
C ALA A 36 -8.35 -2.10 -18.94
N ASP A 37 -7.11 -1.59 -18.88
CA ASP A 37 -6.00 -2.03 -19.75
C ASP A 37 -4.63 -2.16 -19.04
N ARG A 38 -4.39 -1.45 -17.93
CA ARG A 38 -3.15 -1.61 -17.13
C ARG A 38 -3.37 -1.26 -15.66
N PRO A 39 -3.54 -2.24 -14.76
CA PRO A 39 -3.77 -1.96 -13.35
C PRO A 39 -2.53 -1.30 -12.73
N ILE A 40 -2.76 -0.20 -12.00
CA ILE A 40 -1.71 0.55 -11.31
C ILE A 40 -1.74 0.11 -9.84
N THR A 41 -0.60 -0.33 -9.30
CA THR A 41 -0.49 -0.59 -7.86
C THR A 41 0.21 0.60 -7.21
N ARG A 42 -0.39 1.15 -6.13
CA ARG A 42 0.14 2.27 -5.36
C ARG A 42 0.29 1.87 -3.90
N VAL A 43 1.33 2.38 -3.24
CA VAL A 43 1.39 2.39 -1.78
C VAL A 43 0.60 3.59 -1.28
N THR A 44 -0.30 3.39 -0.33
CA THR A 44 -1.10 4.45 0.29
C THR A 44 -0.85 4.46 1.79
N LEU A 45 -0.74 5.66 2.35
CA LEU A 45 -0.52 5.93 3.75
C LEU A 45 -1.77 6.57 4.35
N ASP A 46 -2.32 5.97 5.40
CA ASP A 46 -3.34 6.56 6.25
C ASP A 46 -2.65 7.06 7.52
N VAL A 47 -2.70 8.37 7.76
CA VAL A 47 -2.08 9.02 8.93
C VAL A 47 -3.14 9.27 10.02
N GLY A 48 -4.38 8.82 9.83
CA GLY A 48 -5.53 9.10 10.69
C GLY A 48 -6.14 10.49 10.44
N GLN A 49 -7.25 10.76 11.10
CA GLN A 49 -7.97 12.04 10.95
C GLN A 49 -7.10 13.23 11.36
N ASP A 50 -7.24 14.32 10.64
CA ASP A 50 -6.76 15.63 11.08
C ASP A 50 -7.59 16.04 12.31
N GLN A 51 -6.93 16.27 13.45
CA GLN A 51 -7.61 16.48 14.73
C GLN A 51 -7.99 17.96 14.94
N GLY A 52 -8.31 18.67 13.85
CA GLY A 52 -8.77 20.06 13.88
C GLY A 52 -7.67 21.09 14.10
N GLY A 53 -6.43 20.78 13.72
CA GLY A 53 -5.40 21.81 13.56
C GLY A 53 -5.52 22.47 12.19
N GLU A 54 -4.90 23.65 12.03
CA GLU A 54 -4.79 24.30 10.71
C GLU A 54 -4.37 23.29 9.63
N PRO A 55 -4.97 23.29 8.44
CA PRO A 55 -4.58 22.39 7.36
C PRO A 55 -3.06 22.48 7.13
N GLY A 56 -2.37 21.34 7.28
CA GLY A 56 -0.90 21.28 7.21
C GLY A 56 -0.19 20.90 8.50
N VAL A 57 -0.88 20.48 9.56
CA VAL A 57 -0.21 19.87 10.73
C VAL A 57 0.44 18.55 10.32
N TRP A 58 1.77 18.50 10.45
CA TRP A 58 2.57 17.31 10.19
C TRP A 58 2.42 16.31 11.34
N ALA A 59 2.38 15.01 11.02
CA ALA A 59 2.54 13.99 12.05
C ALA A 59 3.98 14.05 12.59
N ALA A 60 4.13 14.24 13.89
CA ALA A 60 5.42 14.11 14.56
C ALA A 60 5.72 12.63 14.84
N LEU A 61 6.95 12.22 14.53
CA LEU A 61 7.45 10.87 14.75
C LEU A 61 8.76 10.97 15.53
N THR A 62 8.99 10.02 16.43
CA THR A 62 10.34 9.78 16.95
C THR A 62 11.22 9.19 15.85
N ALA A 63 12.54 9.23 16.05
CA ALA A 63 13.48 8.65 15.09
C ALA A 63 13.24 7.14 14.87
N ASP A 64 12.82 6.42 15.92
CA ASP A 64 12.55 4.99 15.83
C ASP A 64 11.22 4.71 15.12
N GLU A 65 10.16 5.46 15.44
CA GLU A 65 8.89 5.39 14.71
C GLU A 65 9.05 5.70 13.22
N ALA A 66 9.91 6.67 12.87
CA ALA A 66 10.22 6.99 11.48
C ALA A 66 10.95 5.85 10.76
N ARG A 67 11.86 5.15 11.44
CA ARG A 67 12.55 3.97 10.87
C ARG A 67 11.58 2.81 10.66
N ASP A 68 10.67 2.59 11.59
CA ASP A 68 9.67 1.52 11.48
C ASP A 68 8.68 1.81 10.36
N LEU A 69 8.22 3.06 10.25
CA LEU A 69 7.39 3.49 9.13
C LEU A 69 8.11 3.33 7.78
N ALA A 70 9.40 3.68 7.70
CA ALA A 70 10.19 3.50 6.49
C ALA A 70 10.31 2.03 6.06
N ARG A 71 10.52 1.12 7.02
CA ARG A 71 10.55 -0.34 6.76
C ARG A 71 9.23 -0.82 6.19
N LEU A 72 8.10 -0.42 6.78
CA LEU A 72 6.76 -0.74 6.29
C LEU A 72 6.57 -0.25 4.85
N LEU A 73 6.91 1.02 4.58
CA LEU A 73 6.81 1.60 3.24
C LEU A 73 7.62 0.82 2.20
N LEU A 74 8.85 0.40 2.52
CA LEU A 74 9.70 -0.38 1.63
C LEU A 74 9.13 -1.78 1.35
N VAL A 75 8.58 -2.45 2.37
CA VAL A 75 7.91 -3.76 2.19
C VAL A 75 6.73 -3.63 1.21
N HIS A 76 5.89 -2.62 1.40
CA HIS A 76 4.73 -2.38 0.54
C HIS A 76 5.12 -1.90 -0.86
N ALA A 77 6.20 -1.14 -1.01
CA ALA A 77 6.73 -0.78 -2.32
C ALA A 77 7.14 -2.04 -3.11
N GLY A 78 7.89 -2.95 -2.50
CA GLY A 78 8.27 -4.20 -3.14
C GLY A 78 7.06 -5.08 -3.52
N LEU A 79 6.01 -5.10 -2.69
CA LEU A 79 4.75 -5.78 -3.03
C LEU A 79 4.06 -5.13 -4.25
N ALA A 80 4.03 -3.80 -4.30
CA ALA A 80 3.42 -3.07 -5.40
C ALA A 80 4.17 -3.32 -6.72
N GLU A 81 5.50 -3.34 -6.70
CA GLU A 81 6.34 -3.62 -7.86
C GLU A 81 6.10 -5.04 -8.39
N ARG A 82 6.15 -6.06 -7.52
CA ARG A 82 5.89 -7.46 -7.90
C ARG A 82 4.50 -7.67 -8.49
N GLY A 83 3.50 -6.97 -7.96
CA GLY A 83 2.12 -7.01 -8.47
C GLY A 83 1.98 -6.48 -9.90
N THR A 84 2.92 -5.66 -10.39
CA THR A 84 2.95 -5.16 -11.77
C THR A 84 3.77 -6.06 -12.70
N ALA A 85 4.80 -6.75 -12.20
CA ALA A 85 5.63 -7.66 -12.98
C ALA A 85 4.87 -8.91 -13.49
N ALA A 86 3.86 -9.38 -12.75
CA ALA A 86 3.02 -10.52 -13.16
C ALA A 86 2.15 -10.25 -14.41
N LEU A 87 2.08 -9.00 -14.88
CA LEU A 87 1.34 -8.59 -16.08
C LEU A 87 2.27 -8.29 -17.29
N GLY A 88 3.55 -8.68 -17.22
CA GLY A 88 4.43 -8.61 -18.39
C GLY A 88 3.88 -9.44 -19.57
N PRO A 89 4.08 -9.01 -20.82
CA PRO A 89 3.48 -9.69 -21.97
C PRO A 89 3.96 -11.15 -22.06
N PRO A 90 3.13 -12.08 -22.57
CA PRO A 90 3.54 -13.46 -22.73
C PRO A 90 4.79 -13.49 -23.60
N ARG A 91 5.86 -14.08 -23.05
CA ARG A 91 7.11 -14.34 -23.78
C ARG A 91 6.69 -15.14 -25.00
N LYS A 92 6.69 -14.53 -26.19
CA LYS A 92 6.49 -15.24 -27.45
C LYS A 92 7.67 -16.22 -27.57
N SER A 93 7.44 -17.46 -27.15
CA SER A 93 8.23 -18.58 -27.61
C SER A 93 7.86 -18.76 -29.08
N GLY A 94 8.60 -18.06 -29.95
CA GLY A 94 8.51 -18.28 -31.38
C GLY A 94 9.13 -19.65 -31.69
N PRO A 95 8.51 -20.46 -32.57
CA PRO A 95 9.06 -21.75 -32.92
C PRO A 95 10.38 -21.56 -33.68
N SER A 96 11.39 -22.32 -33.29
CA SER A 96 12.59 -22.54 -34.08
C SER A 96 12.19 -23.20 -35.41
N PHE A 97 12.60 -22.60 -36.52
CA PHE A 97 12.69 -23.23 -37.83
C PHE A 97 14.16 -23.31 -38.23
#